data_AF-A0A210PN13-F1
#
_entry.id   AF-A0A210PN13-F1
#
_cell.length_a   1.000
_cell.length_b   1.000
_cell.length_c   1.000
_cell.angle_alpha   90.00
_cell.angle_beta   90.00
_cell.angle_gamma   90.00
#
_symmetry.space_group_name_H-M   'P 1'
#
loop_
_entity.id
_entity.type
_entity.pdbx_description
1 polymer ?
#
loop_
_entity_poly.entity_id
_entity_poly.type
_entity_poly.pdbx_seq_one_letter_code
_entity_poly.pdbx_strand_id
1 'polypeptide(L)'
;MPAAVLSPFQREKLRYYFNFFDADGDGHLMKKDLPVLFKKILEYTGWAENSPAATELYEVHETFFEVLYEKTDVQKDRVEIDDWMSLWEHMIPGCMGMHNFPIWLRLLPRSLFRVMDTNDDGLINANEIQHFYESFVKIPEKEVGDLATRAYNEMTDFGRYPLTLEGYEQIFANFLLGRTKYGPGRFIFGCFEHSAEEQAGLISGPPKEGTVLDVTTKSLRRSGDAIRTPMRMYRKE
;
A
#
# COMPACT_ATOMS: atom_id res chain seq x y z
N MET A 1 -18.64 -14.24 5.00
CA MET A 1 -18.77 -12.77 4.98
C MET A 1 -19.06 -12.37 3.54
N PRO A 2 -19.98 -11.43 3.27
CA PRO A 2 -20.19 -10.96 1.89
C PRO A 2 -18.91 -10.28 1.39
N ALA A 3 -18.55 -10.52 0.12
CA ALA A 3 -17.46 -9.82 -0.55
C ALA A 3 -17.70 -8.30 -0.48
N ALA A 4 -16.67 -7.51 -0.19
CA ALA A 4 -16.77 -6.06 -0.29
C ALA A 4 -16.19 -5.58 -1.62
N VAL A 5 -16.81 -4.56 -2.19
CA VAL A 5 -16.30 -3.91 -3.39
C VAL A 5 -15.01 -3.15 -3.03
N LEU A 6 -13.90 -3.52 -3.67
CA LEU A 6 -12.64 -2.79 -3.56
C LEU A 6 -12.77 -1.41 -4.19
N SER A 7 -12.29 -0.37 -3.50
CA SER A 7 -12.17 0.96 -4.09
C SER A 7 -11.19 0.97 -5.28
N PRO A 8 -11.29 1.94 -6.22
CA PRO A 8 -10.35 2.05 -7.33
C PRO A 8 -8.88 2.05 -6.89
N PHE A 9 -8.57 2.80 -5.82
CA PHE A 9 -7.23 2.86 -5.24
C PHE A 9 -6.76 1.49 -4.69
N GLN A 10 -7.63 0.74 -4.01
CA GLN A 10 -7.28 -0.60 -3.54
C GLN A 10 -7.02 -1.56 -4.70
N ARG A 11 -7.84 -1.51 -5.76
CA ARG A 11 -7.65 -2.34 -6.95
C ARG A 11 -6.32 -2.06 -7.63
N GLU A 12 -5.94 -0.81 -7.76
CA GLU A 12 -4.65 -0.44 -8.37
C GLU A 12 -3.46 -0.91 -7.53
N LYS A 13 -3.53 -0.74 -6.21
CA LYS A 13 -2.49 -1.21 -5.30
C LYS A 13 -2.34 -2.73 -5.31
N LEU A 14 -3.47 -3.45 -5.32
CA LEU A 14 -3.48 -4.91 -5.41
C LEU A 14 -3.01 -5.40 -6.77
N ARG A 15 -3.25 -4.65 -7.86
CA ARG A 15 -2.66 -4.96 -9.18
C ARG A 15 -1.15 -4.78 -9.17
N TYR A 16 -0.66 -3.70 -8.57
CA TYR A 16 0.77 -3.52 -8.41
C TYR A 16 1.39 -4.66 -7.58
N TYR A 17 0.69 -5.12 -6.54
CA TYR A 17 1.12 -6.27 -5.76
C TYR A 17 1.09 -7.59 -6.55
N PHE A 18 0.09 -7.79 -7.41
CA PHE A 18 0.04 -8.93 -8.33
C PHE A 18 1.27 -8.94 -9.26
N ASN A 19 1.58 -7.80 -9.87
CA ASN A 19 2.70 -7.67 -10.79
C ASN A 19 4.06 -7.93 -10.12
N PHE A 20 4.16 -7.74 -8.80
CA PHE A 20 5.36 -8.10 -8.05
C PHE A 20 5.60 -9.62 -8.01
N PHE A 21 4.53 -10.42 -7.95
CA PHE A 21 4.60 -11.88 -7.97
C PHE A 21 4.60 -12.49 -9.38
N ASP A 22 4.11 -11.76 -10.38
CA ASP A 22 4.16 -12.13 -11.79
C ASP A 22 5.59 -11.92 -12.32
N ALA A 23 6.45 -12.90 -11.98
CA ALA A 23 7.88 -12.75 -12.09
C ALA A 23 8.36 -12.82 -13.55
N ASP A 24 7.62 -13.50 -14.42
CA ASP A 24 7.89 -13.55 -15.86
C ASP A 24 7.10 -12.52 -16.68
N GLY A 25 6.10 -11.87 -16.09
CA GLY A 25 5.37 -10.76 -16.68
C GLY A 25 4.36 -11.20 -17.73
N ASP A 26 3.89 -12.44 -17.68
CA ASP A 26 2.91 -12.97 -18.62
C ASP A 26 1.45 -12.60 -18.29
N GLY A 27 1.24 -11.89 -17.18
CA GLY A 27 -0.05 -11.41 -16.70
C GLY A 27 -0.80 -12.40 -15.82
N HIS A 28 -0.14 -13.49 -15.41
CA HIS A 28 -0.75 -14.58 -14.65
C HIS A 28 0.20 -15.08 -13.56
N LEU A 29 -0.37 -15.47 -12.40
CA LEU A 29 0.41 -16.15 -11.37
C LEU A 29 0.28 -17.67 -11.56
N MET A 30 1.42 -18.31 -11.80
CA MET A 30 1.60 -19.74 -12.02
C MET A 30 2.70 -20.30 -11.12
N LYS A 31 2.74 -21.63 -10.94
CA LYS A 31 3.78 -22.28 -10.11
C LYS A 31 5.20 -22.02 -10.60
N LYS A 32 5.37 -21.70 -11.89
CA LYS A 32 6.66 -21.34 -12.50
C LYS A 32 7.18 -19.96 -12.08
N ASP A 33 6.33 -19.06 -11.60
CA ASP A 33 6.74 -17.72 -11.16
C ASP A 33 7.60 -17.77 -9.91
N LEU A 34 7.30 -18.73 -9.01
CA LEU A 34 8.05 -18.90 -7.78
C LEU A 34 9.54 -19.17 -8.03
N PRO A 35 9.96 -20.17 -8.82
CA PRO A 35 11.37 -20.35 -9.18
C PRO A 35 12.02 -19.11 -9.81
N VAL A 36 11.29 -18.35 -10.63
CA VAL A 36 11.82 -17.13 -11.28
C VAL A 36 12.05 -16.03 -10.25
N LEU A 37 11.08 -15.78 -9.37
CA LEU A 37 11.20 -14.82 -8.27
C LEU A 37 12.34 -15.23 -7.33
N PHE A 38 12.41 -16.51 -6.97
CA PHE A 38 13.43 -17.04 -6.07
C PHE A 38 14.84 -16.86 -6.65
N LYS A 39 15.03 -17.17 -7.93
CA LYS A 39 16.29 -16.92 -8.63
C LYS A 39 16.70 -15.44 -8.57
N LYS A 40 15.78 -14.51 -8.82
CA LYS A 40 16.04 -13.06 -8.72
C LYS A 40 16.47 -12.66 -7.29
N ILE A 41 15.84 -13.24 -6.28
CA ILE A 41 16.19 -12.98 -4.87
C ILE A 41 17.61 -13.47 -4.58
N LEU A 42 17.97 -14.70 -4.97
CA LEU A 42 19.31 -15.23 -4.75
C LEU A 42 20.39 -14.44 -5.50
N GLU A 43 20.11 -14.02 -6.72
CA GLU A 43 21.01 -13.16 -7.50
C GLU A 43 21.23 -11.79 -6.82
N TYR A 44 20.19 -11.25 -6.19
CA TYR A 44 20.26 -9.97 -5.47
C TYR A 44 20.94 -10.07 -4.11
N THR A 45 20.60 -11.08 -3.30
CA THR A 45 21.12 -11.23 -1.93
C THR A 45 22.48 -11.92 -1.87
N GLY A 46 22.86 -12.66 -2.92
CA GLY A 46 24.05 -13.52 -2.92
C GLY A 46 23.95 -14.72 -1.98
N TRP A 47 22.75 -15.06 -1.49
CA TRP A 47 22.55 -16.20 -0.62
C TRP A 47 22.83 -17.52 -1.35
N ALA A 48 23.35 -18.50 -0.61
CA ALA A 48 23.36 -19.87 -1.08
C ALA A 48 21.93 -20.42 -1.12
N GLU A 49 21.61 -21.22 -2.15
CA GLU A 49 20.28 -21.84 -2.34
C GLU A 49 19.82 -22.64 -1.11
N ASN A 50 20.75 -23.25 -0.38
CA ASN A 50 20.50 -24.05 0.81
C ASN A 50 20.72 -23.30 2.13
N SER A 51 20.87 -21.96 2.08
CA SER A 51 20.96 -21.16 3.29
C SER A 51 19.62 -21.15 4.04
N PRO A 52 19.61 -21.05 5.38
CA PRO A 52 18.37 -20.99 6.14
C PRO A 52 17.43 -19.86 5.69
N ALA A 53 17.99 -18.72 5.29
CA ALA A 53 17.23 -17.57 4.80
C ALA A 53 16.54 -17.85 3.46
N ALA A 54 17.25 -18.50 2.53
CA ALA A 54 16.71 -18.91 1.23
C ALA A 54 15.61 -19.97 1.41
N THR A 55 15.83 -20.99 2.24
CA THR A 55 14.83 -22.02 2.54
C THR A 55 13.56 -21.43 3.16
N GLU A 56 13.69 -20.61 4.21
CA GLU A 56 12.53 -19.96 4.86
C GLU A 56 11.72 -19.13 3.86
N LEU A 57 12.40 -18.37 2.98
CA LEU A 57 11.72 -17.56 1.98
C LEU A 57 10.97 -18.41 0.95
N TYR A 58 11.60 -19.50 0.47
CA TYR A 58 10.98 -20.41 -0.50
C TYR A 58 9.72 -21.06 0.08
N GLU A 59 9.80 -21.61 1.30
CA GLU A 59 8.66 -22.27 1.98
C GLU A 59 7.48 -21.31 2.20
N VAL A 60 7.75 -20.06 2.59
CA VAL A 60 6.72 -19.02 2.75
C VAL A 60 6.01 -18.73 1.43
N HIS A 61 6.76 -18.61 0.33
CA HIS A 61 6.18 -18.32 -0.98
C HIS A 61 5.49 -19.54 -1.60
N GLU A 62 6.00 -20.75 -1.40
CA GLU A 62 5.33 -21.99 -1.81
C GLU A 62 3.96 -22.10 -1.13
N THR A 63 3.91 -21.91 0.19
CA THR A 63 2.65 -21.87 0.96
C THR A 63 1.69 -20.79 0.44
N PHE A 64 2.21 -19.62 0.03
CA PHE A 64 1.39 -18.57 -0.58
C PHE A 64 0.73 -19.04 -1.87
N PHE A 65 1.50 -19.61 -2.81
CA PHE A 65 0.98 -20.08 -4.08
C PHE A 65 -0.03 -21.22 -3.88
N GLU A 66 0.23 -22.16 -2.98
CA GLU A 66 -0.71 -23.23 -2.63
C GLU A 66 -2.06 -22.69 -2.14
N VAL A 67 -2.04 -21.77 -1.17
CA VAL A 67 -3.26 -21.15 -0.64
C VAL A 67 -3.96 -20.30 -1.70
N LEU A 68 -3.20 -19.61 -2.54
CA LEU A 68 -3.75 -18.83 -3.64
C LEU A 68 -4.55 -19.73 -4.59
N TYR A 69 -3.99 -20.86 -5.05
CA TYR A 69 -4.72 -21.80 -5.93
C TYR A 69 -5.92 -22.45 -5.24
N GLU A 70 -5.80 -22.81 -3.95
CA GLU A 70 -6.91 -23.39 -3.19
C GLU A 70 -8.09 -22.42 -3.11
N LYS A 71 -7.82 -21.12 -2.91
CA LYS A 71 -8.86 -20.12 -2.66
C LYS A 71 -9.48 -19.55 -3.92
N THR A 72 -8.79 -19.58 -5.06
CA THR A 72 -9.32 -19.08 -6.33
C THR A 72 -10.09 -20.15 -7.12
N ASP A 73 -10.19 -21.39 -6.61
CA ASP A 73 -10.86 -22.55 -7.27
C ASP A 73 -10.40 -22.76 -8.72
N VAL A 74 -9.13 -22.42 -9.00
CA VAL A 74 -8.62 -22.51 -10.36
C VAL A 74 -8.13 -23.92 -10.63
N GLN A 75 -8.96 -24.72 -11.30
CA GLN A 75 -8.57 -26.03 -11.86
C GLN A 75 -7.39 -25.97 -12.87
N LYS A 76 -6.84 -24.79 -13.17
CA LYS A 76 -5.89 -24.53 -14.25
C LYS A 76 -4.48 -24.14 -13.81
N ASP A 77 -4.12 -24.26 -12.52
CA ASP A 77 -2.79 -23.87 -12.00
C ASP A 77 -2.36 -22.43 -12.41
N ARG A 78 -3.33 -21.54 -12.64
CA ARG A 78 -3.13 -20.19 -13.22
C ARG A 78 -4.11 -19.21 -12.60
N VAL A 79 -3.62 -18.14 -11.99
CA VAL A 79 -4.46 -17.13 -11.34
C VAL A 79 -4.43 -15.87 -12.20
N GLU A 80 -5.60 -15.46 -12.67
CA GLU A 80 -5.76 -14.20 -13.40
C GLU A 80 -5.95 -13.03 -12.43
N ILE A 81 -5.84 -11.81 -12.95
CA ILE A 81 -6.00 -10.61 -12.12
C ILE A 81 -7.40 -10.53 -11.49
N ASP A 82 -8.44 -11.04 -12.16
CA ASP A 82 -9.80 -11.04 -11.62
C ASP A 82 -9.96 -12.04 -10.46
N ASP A 83 -9.31 -13.20 -10.54
CA ASP A 83 -9.24 -14.18 -9.45
C ASP A 83 -8.54 -13.56 -8.22
N TRP A 84 -7.43 -12.86 -8.47
CA TRP A 84 -6.70 -12.12 -7.45
C TRP A 84 -7.57 -11.05 -6.79
N MET A 85 -8.30 -10.24 -7.58
CA MET A 85 -9.20 -9.23 -7.02
C MET A 85 -10.31 -9.88 -6.18
N SER A 86 -10.91 -10.97 -6.67
CA SER A 86 -11.94 -11.72 -5.95
C SER A 86 -11.42 -12.24 -4.61
N LEU A 87 -10.20 -12.79 -4.55
CA LEU A 87 -9.56 -13.21 -3.30
C LEU A 87 -9.52 -12.06 -2.27
N TRP A 88 -9.06 -10.88 -2.68
CA TRP A 88 -8.93 -9.73 -1.79
C TRP A 88 -10.27 -9.11 -1.39
N GLU A 89 -11.28 -9.15 -2.26
CA GLU A 89 -12.67 -8.74 -1.96
C GLU A 89 -13.27 -9.56 -0.82
N HIS A 90 -12.87 -10.82 -0.67
CA HIS A 90 -13.29 -11.70 0.43
C HIS A 90 -12.39 -11.57 1.67
N MET A 91 -11.10 -11.26 1.50
CA MET A 91 -10.13 -11.24 2.60
C MET A 91 -10.12 -9.92 3.39
N ILE A 92 -10.18 -8.78 2.71
CA ILE A 92 -10.10 -7.45 3.34
C ILE A 92 -11.26 -7.16 4.32
N PRO A 93 -12.53 -7.53 4.06
CA PRO A 93 -13.68 -7.09 4.88
C PRO A 93 -13.74 -7.59 6.33
N GLY A 94 -12.76 -8.35 6.81
CA GLY A 94 -12.61 -8.76 8.21
C GLY A 94 -11.26 -8.42 8.83
N CYS A 95 -10.36 -7.77 8.09
CA CYS A 95 -9.01 -7.52 8.55
C CYS A 95 -8.89 -6.13 9.20
N MET A 96 -8.64 -6.11 10.51
CA MET A 96 -8.31 -4.92 11.29
C MET A 96 -6.80 -4.77 11.51
N GLY A 97 -6.02 -5.79 11.16
CA GLY A 97 -4.55 -5.75 11.19
C GLY A 97 -3.95 -7.05 10.64
N MET A 98 -2.61 -7.13 10.65
CA MET A 98 -1.89 -8.28 10.09
C MET A 98 -2.26 -9.62 10.71
N HIS A 99 -2.65 -9.63 11.98
CA HIS A 99 -3.04 -10.84 12.71
C HIS A 99 -4.30 -11.53 12.13
N ASN A 100 -5.13 -10.84 11.35
CA ASN A 100 -6.30 -11.41 10.70
C ASN A 100 -5.97 -12.13 9.38
N PHE A 101 -4.77 -11.92 8.84
CA PHE A 101 -4.35 -12.55 7.60
C PHE A 101 -3.80 -13.97 7.82
N PRO A 102 -3.83 -14.81 6.77
CA PRO A 102 -3.17 -16.11 6.77
C PRO A 102 -1.69 -16.03 7.18
N ILE A 103 -1.15 -17.13 7.71
CA ILE A 103 0.21 -17.20 8.23
C ILE A 103 1.24 -16.76 7.17
N TRP A 104 1.11 -17.21 5.92
CA TRP A 104 2.05 -16.84 4.86
C TRP A 104 2.14 -15.32 4.65
N LEU A 105 1.02 -14.60 4.70
CA LEU A 105 0.98 -13.15 4.49
C LEU A 105 1.54 -12.39 5.69
N ARG A 106 1.53 -13.03 6.86
CA ARG A 106 2.19 -12.52 8.08
C ARG A 106 3.69 -12.77 8.08
N LEU A 107 4.17 -13.80 7.38
CA LEU A 107 5.59 -14.13 7.27
C LEU A 107 6.28 -13.37 6.13
N LEU A 108 5.55 -13.00 5.09
CA LEU A 108 6.09 -12.29 3.94
C LEU A 108 6.82 -10.97 4.26
N PRO A 109 6.32 -10.08 5.15
CA PRO A 109 7.05 -8.87 5.52
C PRO A 109 8.43 -9.19 6.10
N ARG A 110 8.53 -10.25 6.90
CA ARG A 110 9.80 -10.71 7.47
C ARG A 110 10.77 -11.21 6.41
N SER A 111 10.27 -11.99 5.45
CA SER A 111 11.08 -12.47 4.32
C SER A 111 11.62 -11.30 3.50
N LEU A 112 10.78 -10.32 3.18
CA LEU A 112 11.18 -9.12 2.42
C LEU A 112 12.13 -8.22 3.20
N PHE A 113 11.89 -8.05 4.51
CA PHE A 113 12.79 -7.30 5.37
C PHE A 113 14.21 -7.88 5.32
N ARG A 114 14.33 -9.20 5.46
CA ARG A 114 15.64 -9.88 5.39
C ARG A 114 16.29 -9.77 4.00
N VAL A 115 15.49 -9.71 2.93
CA VAL A 115 16.04 -9.44 1.59
C VAL A 115 16.63 -8.02 1.54
N MET A 116 15.96 -7.03 2.14
CA MET A 116 16.43 -5.63 2.14
C MET A 116 17.59 -5.36 3.10
N ASP A 117 17.58 -5.97 4.28
CA ASP A 117 18.60 -5.87 5.34
C ASP A 117 19.83 -6.72 4.95
N THR A 118 20.69 -6.13 4.12
CA THR A 118 21.82 -6.84 3.49
C THR A 118 23.01 -7.01 4.42
N ASN A 119 23.11 -6.16 5.45
CA ASN A 119 24.18 -6.22 6.45
C ASN A 119 23.78 -6.97 7.73
N ASP A 120 22.52 -7.43 7.84
CA ASP A 120 21.94 -8.18 8.96
C ASP A 120 22.07 -7.44 10.30
N ASP A 121 21.92 -6.11 10.26
CA ASP A 121 21.97 -5.26 11.45
C ASP A 121 20.58 -5.02 12.09
N GLY A 122 19.52 -5.51 11.43
CA GLY A 122 18.14 -5.37 11.88
C GLY A 122 17.51 -4.01 11.59
N LEU A 123 18.15 -3.18 10.75
CA LEU A 123 17.71 -1.84 10.38
C LEU A 123 17.85 -1.60 8.88
N ILE A 124 16.72 -1.32 8.21
CA ILE A 124 16.78 -0.89 6.82
C ILE A 124 17.17 0.59 6.77
N ASN A 125 18.30 0.91 6.12
CA ASN A 125 18.75 2.28 5.90
C ASN A 125 18.45 2.79 4.48
N ALA A 126 18.71 4.09 4.24
CA ALA A 126 18.45 4.71 2.94
C ALA A 126 19.25 4.08 1.77
N ASN A 127 20.49 3.64 2.02
CA ASN A 127 21.32 3.00 1.00
C ASN A 127 20.78 1.62 0.64
N GLU A 128 20.26 0.87 1.61
CA GLU A 128 19.64 -0.43 1.36
C GLU A 128 18.33 -0.31 0.60
N ILE A 129 17.53 0.72 0.89
CA ILE A 129 16.33 1.03 0.07
C ILE A 129 16.75 1.38 -1.36
N GLN A 130 17.77 2.23 -1.53
CA GLN A 130 18.26 2.59 -2.87
C GLN A 130 18.76 1.36 -3.63
N HIS A 131 19.58 0.54 -2.98
CA HIS A 131 20.12 -0.68 -3.57
C HIS A 131 19.01 -1.68 -3.92
N PHE A 132 18.00 -1.85 -3.06
CA PHE A 132 16.83 -2.67 -3.36
C PHE A 132 16.06 -2.15 -4.58
N TYR A 133 15.83 -0.83 -4.66
CA TYR A 133 15.12 -0.23 -5.79
C TYR A 133 15.89 -0.35 -7.11
N GLU A 134 17.20 -0.16 -7.08
CA GLU A 134 18.06 -0.24 -8.26
C GLU A 134 18.26 -1.69 -8.72
N SER A 135 18.69 -2.56 -7.80
CA SER A 135 19.16 -3.91 -8.11
C SER A 135 18.02 -4.93 -8.17
N PHE A 136 16.99 -4.79 -7.36
CA PHE A 136 15.87 -5.74 -7.32
C PHE A 136 14.66 -5.25 -8.12
N VAL A 137 14.18 -4.03 -7.85
CA VAL A 137 13.00 -3.46 -8.54
C VAL A 137 13.32 -2.94 -9.95
N LYS A 138 14.60 -2.63 -10.23
CA LYS A 138 15.09 -2.09 -11.52
C LYS A 138 14.57 -0.68 -11.85
N ILE A 139 14.51 0.18 -10.84
CA ILE A 139 14.20 1.61 -11.02
C ILE A 139 15.38 2.32 -11.70
N PRO A 140 15.16 3.21 -12.69
CA PRO A 140 16.24 3.92 -13.37
C PRO A 140 17.13 4.74 -12.41
N GLU A 141 18.44 4.68 -12.63
CA GLU A 141 19.48 5.34 -11.81
C GLU A 141 19.21 6.85 -11.61
N LYS A 142 18.66 7.52 -12.63
CA LYS A 142 18.35 8.95 -12.57
C LYS A 142 17.34 9.32 -11.47
N GLU A 143 16.46 8.39 -11.10
CA GLU A 143 15.33 8.66 -10.19
C GLU A 143 15.50 7.93 -8.84
N VAL A 144 16.31 6.87 -8.81
CA VAL A 144 16.37 5.95 -7.66
C VAL A 144 16.85 6.62 -6.37
N GLY A 145 17.83 7.53 -6.43
CA GLY A 145 18.39 8.19 -5.25
C GLY A 145 17.37 9.11 -4.56
N ASP A 146 16.70 9.97 -5.34
CA ASP A 146 15.66 10.87 -4.83
C ASP A 146 14.45 10.08 -4.32
N LEU A 147 14.12 8.98 -4.99
CA LEU A 147 13.02 8.09 -4.58
C LEU A 147 13.33 7.37 -3.26
N ALA A 148 14.52 6.79 -3.13
CA ALA A 148 14.95 6.08 -1.93
C ALA A 148 15.05 7.02 -0.73
N THR A 149 15.56 8.25 -0.93
CA THR A 149 15.61 9.27 0.12
C THR A 149 14.21 9.65 0.61
N ARG A 150 13.27 9.88 -0.33
CA ARG A 150 11.87 10.15 0.02
C ARG A 150 11.23 8.97 0.74
N ALA A 151 11.45 7.75 0.24
CA ALA A 151 10.94 6.52 0.84
C ALA A 151 11.43 6.35 2.28
N TYR A 152 12.74 6.49 2.51
CA TYR A 152 13.33 6.38 3.84
C TYR A 152 12.74 7.41 4.80
N ASN A 153 12.66 8.68 4.39
CA ASN A 153 12.11 9.74 5.24
C ASN A 153 10.63 9.50 5.60
N GLU A 154 9.81 9.09 4.64
CA GLU A 154 8.38 8.83 4.88
C GLU A 154 8.15 7.57 5.73
N MET A 155 8.95 6.52 5.52
CA MET A 155 8.88 5.28 6.30
C MET A 155 9.37 5.45 7.74
N THR A 156 10.29 6.40 7.99
CA THR A 156 10.90 6.64 9.30
C THR A 156 10.36 7.86 10.05
N ASP A 157 9.37 8.57 9.49
CA ASP A 157 8.95 9.91 9.97
C ASP A 157 10.16 10.83 10.18
N PHE A 158 10.95 11.01 9.11
CA PHE A 158 12.17 11.80 9.07
C PHE A 158 13.20 11.37 10.13
N GLY A 159 13.37 10.06 10.31
CA GLY A 159 14.31 9.46 11.27
C GLY A 159 13.81 9.42 12.71
N ARG A 160 12.56 9.83 13.00
CA ARG A 160 11.98 9.69 14.34
C ARG A 160 11.82 8.23 14.76
N TYR A 161 11.50 7.36 13.82
CA TYR A 161 11.33 5.93 14.03
C TYR A 161 12.29 5.16 13.13
N PRO A 162 13.29 4.45 13.67
CA PRO A 162 14.17 3.63 12.85
C PRO A 162 13.38 2.51 12.17
N LEU A 163 13.78 2.13 10.96
CA LEU A 163 13.09 1.13 10.16
C LEU A 163 13.52 -0.29 10.55
N THR A 164 13.07 -0.72 11.73
CA THR A 164 13.22 -2.11 12.23
C THR A 164 12.20 -3.03 11.56
N LEU A 165 12.32 -4.35 11.78
CA LEU A 165 11.32 -5.33 11.34
C LEU A 165 9.90 -4.98 11.80
N GLU A 166 9.72 -4.58 13.06
CA GLU A 166 8.41 -4.19 13.59
C GLU A 166 7.84 -2.96 12.86
N GLY A 167 8.68 -1.96 12.59
CA GLY A 167 8.29 -0.79 11.80
C GLY A 167 7.91 -1.18 10.37
N TYR A 168 8.70 -2.05 9.74
CA TYR A 168 8.44 -2.56 8.40
C TYR A 168 7.12 -3.35 8.32
N GLU A 169 6.82 -4.20 9.31
CA GLU A 169 5.54 -4.93 9.38
C GLU A 169 4.33 -3.98 9.47
N GLN A 170 4.43 -2.87 10.20
CA GLN A 170 3.39 -1.85 10.28
C GLN A 170 3.20 -1.14 8.93
N ILE A 171 4.29 -0.83 8.23
CA ILE A 171 4.25 -0.20 6.91
C ILE A 171 3.67 -1.18 5.88
N PHE A 172 4.00 -2.46 5.97
CA PHE A 172 3.40 -3.51 5.14
C PHE A 172 1.89 -3.64 5.39
N ALA A 173 1.47 -3.59 6.65
CA ALA A 173 0.06 -3.54 7.01
C ALA A 173 -0.64 -2.32 6.43
N ASN A 174 0.02 -1.15 6.45
CA ASN A 174 -0.47 0.08 5.82
C ASN A 174 -0.61 -0.08 4.30
N PHE A 175 0.30 -0.79 3.63
CA PHE A 175 0.14 -1.10 2.21
C PHE A 175 -1.12 -1.94 1.98
N LEU A 176 -1.30 -3.06 2.67
CA LEU A 176 -2.45 -3.94 2.43
C LEU A 176 -3.80 -3.29 2.80
N LEU A 177 -3.87 -2.67 3.99
CA LEU A 177 -5.14 -2.23 4.60
C LEU A 177 -5.39 -0.72 4.43
N GLY A 178 -4.34 0.05 4.14
CA GLY A 178 -4.44 1.50 4.03
C GLY A 178 -5.38 1.94 2.92
N ARG A 179 -6.30 2.85 3.25
CA ARG A 179 -7.27 3.41 2.30
C ARG A 179 -6.82 4.76 1.72
N THR A 180 -5.72 5.31 2.22
CA THR A 180 -5.20 6.62 1.82
C THR A 180 -4.08 6.49 0.80
N LYS A 181 -3.98 7.46 -0.10
CA LYS A 181 -2.99 7.50 -1.19
C LYS A 181 -1.56 7.83 -0.71
N TYR A 182 -1.43 8.41 0.48
CA TYR A 182 -0.18 8.98 0.99
C TYR A 182 0.39 8.24 2.18
N GLY A 183 0.00 6.98 2.41
CA GLY A 183 0.56 6.16 3.48
C GLY A 183 2.00 5.71 3.16
N PRO A 184 2.84 5.47 4.18
CA PRO A 184 4.23 5.01 3.99
C PRO A 184 4.30 3.65 3.29
N GLY A 185 3.22 2.85 3.36
CA GLY A 185 3.12 1.56 2.68
C GLY A 185 3.32 1.64 1.16
N ARG A 186 3.18 2.81 0.53
CA ARG A 186 3.45 2.93 -0.91
C ARG A 186 4.90 2.61 -1.29
N PHE A 187 5.85 2.67 -0.36
CA PHE A 187 7.28 2.56 -0.66
C PHE A 187 7.85 1.14 -0.62
N ILE A 188 7.16 0.16 -0.04
CA ILE A 188 7.76 -1.17 0.24
C ILE A 188 8.18 -2.00 -0.99
N PHE A 189 7.67 -1.69 -2.19
CA PHE A 189 8.00 -2.43 -3.43
C PHE A 189 8.61 -1.56 -4.54
N GLY A 190 9.19 -0.39 -4.20
CA GLY A 190 9.75 0.51 -5.22
C GLY A 190 8.81 1.64 -5.62
N CYS A 191 8.10 2.18 -4.65
CA CYS A 191 7.20 3.32 -4.78
C CYS A 191 6.03 3.11 -5.74
N PHE A 192 4.95 2.55 -5.19
CA PHE A 192 3.64 2.61 -5.81
C PHE A 192 3.16 4.07 -5.91
N GLU A 193 3.11 4.59 -7.13
CA GLU A 193 2.43 5.85 -7.42
C GLU A 193 1.05 5.57 -8.01
N HIS A 194 0.02 6.15 -7.39
CA HIS A 194 -1.35 6.09 -7.90
C HIS A 194 -1.41 6.87 -9.21
N SER A 195 -1.89 6.22 -10.27
CA SER A 195 -2.24 6.88 -11.52
C SER A 195 -3.17 8.05 -11.22
N ALA A 196 -2.73 9.26 -11.59
CA ALA A 196 -3.54 10.44 -11.42
C ALA A 196 -4.74 10.34 -12.38
N GLU A 197 -5.85 9.74 -11.93
CA GLU A 197 -7.13 10.22 -12.42
C GLU A 197 -7.25 11.67 -11.94
N GLU A 198 -6.97 12.60 -12.86
CA GLU A 198 -7.28 14.02 -12.72
C GLU A 198 -8.75 14.17 -12.31
N GLN A 199 -9.02 14.20 -11.02
CA GLN A 199 -10.00 15.14 -10.51
C GLN A 199 -9.33 16.53 -10.47
N ALA A 200 -8.90 17.01 -11.64
CA ALA A 200 -8.67 18.42 -11.91
C ALA A 200 -10.05 19.11 -11.94
N GLY A 201 -10.69 19.16 -10.77
CA GLY A 201 -11.98 19.79 -10.54
C GLY A 201 -12.08 20.42 -9.16
N LEU A 202 -10.97 20.51 -8.42
CA LEU A 202 -10.93 21.21 -7.14
C LEU A 202 -10.09 22.48 -7.29
N ILE A 203 -10.83 23.60 -7.22
CA ILE A 203 -10.46 25.00 -7.47
C ILE A 203 -10.39 25.35 -8.96
N SER A 204 -11.56 25.64 -9.54
CA SER A 204 -11.66 26.53 -10.70
C SER A 204 -10.86 27.81 -10.42
N GLY A 205 -9.92 28.15 -11.31
CA GLY A 205 -9.16 29.40 -11.26
C GLY A 205 -10.06 30.65 -11.27
N PRO A 206 -9.48 31.85 -11.12
CA PRO A 206 -10.24 33.08 -10.91
C PRO A 206 -11.23 33.33 -12.06
N PRO A 207 -12.35 34.03 -11.81
CA PRO A 207 -13.40 34.19 -12.80
C PRO A 207 -12.84 34.85 -14.06
N LYS A 208 -13.14 34.29 -15.23
CA LYS A 208 -12.86 34.95 -16.51
C LYS A 208 -13.62 36.29 -16.53
N GLU A 209 -12.90 37.37 -16.80
CA GLU A 209 -13.50 38.69 -17.04
C GLU A 209 -14.57 38.56 -18.14
N GLY A 210 -15.82 38.97 -17.83
CA GLY A 210 -16.88 39.06 -18.83
C GLY A 210 -18.28 38.59 -18.39
N THR A 211 -18.44 37.96 -17.22
CA THR A 211 -19.78 37.55 -16.78
C THR A 211 -20.50 38.70 -16.09
N VAL A 212 -21.37 39.38 -16.82
CA VAL A 212 -22.28 40.41 -16.30
C VAL A 212 -23.26 39.74 -15.33
N LEU A 213 -23.14 40.05 -14.04
CA LEU A 213 -24.11 39.67 -13.02
C LEU A 213 -25.24 40.71 -13.01
N ASP A 214 -26.45 40.26 -13.33
CA ASP A 214 -27.66 41.08 -13.24
C ASP A 214 -28.08 41.18 -11.76
N VAL A 215 -27.89 42.37 -11.17
CA VAL A 215 -28.19 42.65 -9.76
C VAL A 215 -29.58 43.27 -9.67
N THR A 216 -30.61 42.45 -9.54
CA THR A 216 -31.90 42.92 -9.01
C THR A 216 -31.79 43.11 -7.50
N THR A 217 -31.76 44.38 -7.11
CA THR A 217 -31.80 44.87 -5.74
C THR A 217 -33.18 44.63 -5.10
N LYS A 218 -33.22 43.97 -3.93
CA LYS A 218 -34.30 44.18 -2.96
C LYS A 218 -33.74 44.49 -1.56
N SER A 219 -33.96 45.74 -1.21
CA SER A 219 -33.73 46.49 0.02
C SER A 219 -33.93 45.71 1.33
N LEU A 220 -32.95 45.85 2.23
CA LEU A 220 -33.13 45.66 3.67
C LEU A 220 -34.18 46.63 4.23
N ARG A 221 -34.98 46.16 5.21
CA ARG A 221 -35.56 47.02 6.25
C ARG A 221 -35.18 46.47 7.63
N ARG A 222 -34.81 47.40 8.50
CA ARG A 222 -34.26 47.26 9.86
C ARG A 222 -35.37 47.31 10.92
N SER A 223 -34.98 46.91 12.15
CA SER A 223 -35.64 47.13 13.46
C SER A 223 -36.79 46.17 13.77
N GLY A 224 -36.97 45.63 14.97
CA GLY A 224 -36.37 45.86 16.29
C GLY A 224 -37.31 45.22 17.33
N ASP A 225 -36.80 45.09 18.55
CA ASP A 225 -37.51 44.79 19.81
C ASP A 225 -37.71 43.34 20.27
N ALA A 226 -37.22 43.17 21.51
CA ALA A 226 -37.14 42.01 22.35
C ALA A 226 -38.46 41.72 23.06
N ILE A 227 -38.74 40.44 23.36
CA ILE A 227 -39.44 40.01 24.58
C ILE A 227 -38.74 38.76 25.12
N ARG A 228 -38.43 38.83 26.42
CA ARG A 228 -37.82 37.82 27.31
C ARG A 228 -38.72 36.60 27.53
N THR A 229 -38.11 35.43 27.73
CA THR A 229 -38.69 34.34 28.54
C THR A 229 -37.60 33.78 29.49
N PRO A 230 -37.88 33.51 30.78
CA PRO A 230 -36.84 33.37 31.81
C PRO A 230 -36.26 31.96 31.95
N MET A 231 -34.96 31.91 32.27
CA MET A 231 -34.21 30.75 32.77
C MET A 231 -34.80 30.22 34.08
N ARG A 232 -34.98 28.89 34.16
CA ARG A 232 -35.36 28.17 35.37
C ARG A 232 -34.10 27.76 36.12
N MET A 233 -33.84 28.40 37.26
CA MET A 233 -32.77 28.06 38.21
C MET A 233 -33.08 26.73 38.92
N TYR A 234 -32.11 25.82 38.99
CA TYR A 234 -32.10 24.74 39.99
C TYR A 234 -31.24 25.18 41.18
N ARG A 235 -31.88 25.25 42.36
CA ARG A 235 -31.29 25.55 43.66
C ARG A 235 -30.50 24.35 44.16
N LYS A 236 -29.29 24.60 44.69
CA LYS A 236 -28.58 23.69 45.60
C LYS A 236 -29.18 23.81 46.99
N GLU A 237 -29.50 22.67 47.59
CA GLU A 237 -29.36 22.40 49.02
C GLU A 237 -28.47 21.16 49.15
#